data_AF-A0A4U1WAW8-F1
#
_entry.id   AF-A0A4U1WAW8-F1
#
_cell.length_a   1.000
_cell.length_b   1.000
_cell.length_c   1.000
_cell.angle_alpha   90.00
_cell.angle_beta   90.00
_cell.angle_gamma   90.00
#
_symmetry.space_group_name_H-M   'P 1'
#
loop_
_entity.id
_entity.type
_entity.pdbx_description
1 polymer ?
#
loop_
_entity_poly.entity_id
_entity_poly.type
_entity_poly.pdbx_seq_one_letter_code
_entity_poly.pdbx_strand_id
1 'polypeptide(L)'
;MSTENQTKNTVETELASEVRSFTLEDIARAMMEFDICMLNTPVQFGGMELNCAKRVRKALVKDRIEAVRFTKEQYGFESNDAITAHIASSILVFGERIEEKRDEHGKLTNLGMKGEVVIPVDMLINLPYEEHINLAHLMGKS
;
A
#
# COMPACT_ATOMS: atom_id res chain seq x y z
N MET A 1 -24.35 -4.56 -57.25
CA MET A 1 -25.41 -4.59 -56.22
C MET A 1 -24.78 -5.27 -55.01
N SER A 2 -24.13 -4.53 -54.09
CA SER A 2 -24.75 -3.81 -52.94
C SER A 2 -25.57 -4.81 -52.12
N THR A 3 -25.27 -5.17 -50.88
CA THR A 3 -24.65 -4.53 -49.70
C THR A 3 -24.22 -5.66 -48.75
N GLU A 4 -23.20 -5.52 -47.90
CA GLU A 4 -23.42 -5.28 -46.46
C GLU A 4 -22.15 -4.76 -45.79
N ASN A 5 -22.27 -3.57 -45.21
CA ASN A 5 -21.34 -2.99 -44.24
C ASN A 5 -21.42 -3.77 -42.93
N GLN A 6 -20.28 -4.22 -42.40
CA GLN A 6 -20.11 -4.35 -40.95
C GLN A 6 -18.88 -3.58 -40.52
N THR A 7 -19.16 -2.34 -40.12
CA THR A 7 -18.34 -1.54 -39.22
C THR A 7 -18.19 -2.30 -37.91
N LYS A 8 -16.98 -2.69 -37.52
CA LYS A 8 -16.67 -2.98 -36.11
C LYS A 8 -15.75 -1.89 -35.60
N ASN A 9 -16.38 -1.04 -34.77
CA ASN A 9 -15.74 0.04 -34.06
C ASN A 9 -14.64 -0.48 -33.13
N THR A 10 -13.65 0.38 -33.08
CA THR A 10 -12.43 0.47 -32.29
C THR A 10 -12.66 0.44 -30.76
N VAL A 11 -11.59 0.03 -30.06
CA VAL A 11 -11.19 0.38 -28.67
C VAL A 11 -11.99 -0.25 -27.53
N GLU A 12 -11.36 -1.21 -26.84
CA GLU A 12 -11.03 -1.03 -25.42
C GLU A 12 -9.57 -1.43 -25.22
N THR A 13 -8.72 -0.42 -25.21
CA THR A 13 -7.36 -0.48 -24.72
C THR A 13 -7.45 -0.83 -23.24
N GLU A 14 -7.17 -2.08 -22.87
CA GLU A 14 -6.69 -2.37 -21.52
C GLU A 14 -5.36 -1.62 -21.41
N LEU A 15 -5.40 -0.40 -20.88
CA LEU A 15 -4.21 0.25 -20.37
C LEU A 15 -3.69 -0.68 -19.29
N ALA A 16 -2.70 -1.49 -19.67
CA ALA A 16 -1.77 -2.06 -18.73
C ALA A 16 -1.39 -0.91 -17.80
N SER A 17 -1.84 -0.97 -16.56
CA SER A 17 -1.44 -0.03 -15.52
C SER A 17 0.07 -0.07 -15.52
N GLU A 18 0.72 0.95 -16.08
CA GLU A 18 2.16 1.08 -16.01
C GLU A 18 2.51 0.94 -14.53
N VAL A 19 3.21 -0.14 -14.18
CA VAL A 19 3.62 -0.41 -12.81
C VAL A 19 4.61 0.69 -12.44
N ARG A 20 4.08 1.80 -11.96
CA ARG A 20 4.83 2.98 -11.61
C ARG A 20 5.56 2.67 -10.32
N SER A 21 6.83 2.32 -10.44
CA SER A 21 7.72 2.20 -9.28
C SER A 21 8.01 3.60 -8.75
N PHE A 22 7.56 3.87 -7.53
CA PHE A 22 7.84 5.09 -6.81
C PHE A 22 9.26 5.08 -6.27
N THR A 23 9.93 6.22 -6.40
CA THR A 23 11.25 6.41 -5.81
C THR A 23 11.13 6.51 -4.28
N LEU A 24 12.25 6.25 -3.58
CA LEU A 24 12.33 6.46 -2.14
C LEU A 24 12.00 7.90 -1.74
N GLU A 25 12.35 8.89 -2.58
CA GLU A 25 12.04 10.30 -2.36
C GLU A 25 10.53 10.57 -2.42
N ASP A 26 9.84 9.95 -3.37
CA ASP A 26 8.38 10.04 -3.49
C ASP A 26 7.68 9.42 -2.28
N ILE A 27 8.10 8.22 -1.87
CA ILE A 27 7.54 7.52 -0.70
C ILE A 27 7.83 8.30 0.59
N ALA A 28 9.04 8.81 0.77
CA ALA A 28 9.41 9.64 1.91
C ALA A 28 8.59 10.93 1.97
N ARG A 29 8.43 11.62 0.83
CA ARG A 29 7.59 12.82 0.76
C ARG A 29 6.13 12.49 1.09
N ALA A 30 5.59 11.41 0.53
CA ALA A 30 4.23 10.98 0.80
C ALA A 30 3.99 10.77 2.31
N MET A 31 4.94 10.09 2.97
CA MET A 31 4.85 9.86 4.42
C MET A 31 5.01 11.16 5.22
N MET A 32 5.89 12.07 4.80
CA MET A 32 6.17 13.30 5.55
C MET A 32 5.08 14.35 5.40
N GLU A 33 4.62 14.60 4.17
CA GLU A 33 3.71 15.70 3.82
C GLU A 33 2.23 15.28 3.88
N PHE A 34 1.90 14.01 3.61
CA PHE A 34 0.51 13.54 3.49
C PHE A 34 0.12 12.42 4.47
N ASP A 35 1.04 11.97 5.33
CA ASP A 35 0.84 10.84 6.26
C ASP A 35 0.41 9.52 5.56
N ILE A 36 0.80 9.36 4.29
CA ILE A 36 0.48 8.20 3.45
C ILE A 36 1.77 7.53 2.97
N CYS A 37 1.88 6.22 3.13
CA CYS A 37 2.91 5.41 2.50
C CYS A 37 2.37 4.85 1.18
N MET A 38 3.02 5.15 0.06
CA MET A 38 2.70 4.54 -1.23
C MET A 38 3.35 3.15 -1.30
N LEU A 39 2.62 2.17 -1.83
CA LEU A 39 3.12 0.83 -2.07
C LEU A 39 3.49 0.68 -3.56
N ASN A 40 4.68 0.15 -3.81
CA ASN A 40 5.13 -0.33 -5.13
C ASN A 40 4.51 -1.68 -5.47
N THR A 41 4.14 -2.46 -4.44
CA THR A 41 3.43 -3.73 -4.57
C THR A 41 2.02 -3.62 -4.00
N PRO A 42 0.99 -3.34 -4.83
CA PRO A 42 -0.39 -3.29 -4.38
C PRO A 42 -0.88 -4.62 -3.80
N VAL A 43 -1.77 -4.54 -2.82
CA VAL A 43 -2.45 -5.70 -2.23
C VAL A 43 -3.88 -5.78 -2.76
N GLN A 44 -4.25 -6.92 -3.32
CA GLN A 44 -5.62 -7.18 -3.76
C GLN A 44 -6.46 -7.69 -2.59
N PHE A 45 -7.49 -6.95 -2.18
CA PHE A 45 -8.35 -7.34 -1.07
C PHE A 45 -9.78 -6.86 -1.26
N GLY A 46 -10.76 -7.76 -1.16
CA GLY A 46 -12.18 -7.39 -1.27
C GLY A 46 -12.57 -6.76 -2.62
N GLY A 47 -11.86 -7.09 -3.70
CA GLY A 47 -12.05 -6.48 -5.02
C GLY A 47 -11.44 -5.08 -5.17
N MET A 48 -10.67 -4.61 -4.19
CA MET A 48 -9.96 -3.33 -4.21
C MET A 48 -8.46 -3.56 -4.43
N GLU A 49 -7.83 -2.64 -5.17
CA GLU A 49 -6.37 -2.58 -5.30
C GLU A 49 -5.81 -1.60 -4.26
N LEU A 50 -5.39 -2.14 -3.13
CA LEU A 50 -4.86 -1.35 -2.03
C LEU A 50 -3.40 -1.01 -2.31
N ASN A 51 -3.13 0.23 -2.64
CA ASN A 51 -1.82 0.69 -3.11
C ASN A 51 -1.24 1.84 -2.26
N CYS A 52 -1.88 2.16 -1.13
CA CYS A 52 -1.27 2.97 -0.09
C CYS A 52 -1.74 2.57 1.31
N ALA A 53 -1.00 3.02 2.31
CA ALA A 53 -1.30 2.82 3.71
C ALA A 53 -1.22 4.13 4.49
N LYS A 54 -2.03 4.26 5.53
CA LYS A 54 -2.04 5.39 6.46
C LYS A 54 -2.07 4.88 7.88
N ARG A 55 -1.38 5.59 8.76
CA ARG A 55 -1.38 5.27 10.18
C ARG A 55 -2.59 5.88 10.88
N VAL A 56 -3.38 5.05 11.56
CA VAL A 56 -4.56 5.50 12.31
C VAL A 56 -4.25 5.84 13.77
N ARG A 57 -3.17 5.30 14.34
CA ARG A 57 -2.72 5.60 15.70
C ARG A 57 -1.23 5.36 15.89
N LYS A 58 -0.64 5.95 16.93
CA LYS A 58 0.75 5.68 17.33
C LYS A 58 0.92 4.22 17.76
N ALA A 59 2.07 3.65 17.39
CA ALA A 59 2.50 2.35 17.88
C ALA A 59 2.78 2.44 19.39
N LEU A 60 2.36 1.41 20.12
CA LEU A 60 2.59 1.26 21.55
C LEU A 60 3.49 0.05 21.80
N VAL A 61 4.15 0.03 22.96
CA VAL A 61 4.99 -1.13 23.37
C VAL A 61 4.18 -2.43 23.36
N LYS A 62 2.90 -2.37 23.74
CA LYS A 62 2.00 -3.54 23.72
C LYS A 62 1.84 -4.14 22.32
N ASP A 63 1.80 -3.32 21.26
CA ASP A 63 1.59 -3.80 19.88
C ASP A 63 2.78 -4.68 19.47
N ARG A 64 3.99 -4.30 19.87
CA ARG A 64 5.20 -5.10 19.64
C ARG A 64 5.21 -6.39 20.47
N ILE A 65 4.79 -6.33 21.74
CA ILE A 65 4.71 -7.53 22.60
C ILE A 65 3.72 -8.54 22.01
N GLU A 66 2.55 -8.08 21.59
CA GLU A 66 1.52 -8.90 20.95
C GLU A 66 2.03 -9.50 19.63
N ALA A 67 2.70 -8.71 18.80
CA ALA A 67 3.29 -9.18 17.54
C ALA A 67 4.38 -10.24 17.76
N VAL A 68 5.28 -10.04 18.74
CA VAL A 68 6.31 -11.04 19.10
C VAL A 68 5.65 -12.33 19.60
N ARG A 69 4.61 -12.22 20.43
CA ARG A 69 3.86 -13.38 20.90
C ARG A 69 3.22 -14.14 19.73
N PHE A 70 2.53 -13.42 18.83
CA PHE A 70 1.92 -13.99 17.64
C PHE A 70 2.94 -14.78 16.80
N THR A 71 4.10 -14.18 16.50
CA THR A 71 5.11 -14.84 15.66
C THR A 71 5.69 -16.11 16.30
N LYS A 72 5.91 -16.11 17.63
CA LYS A 72 6.31 -17.32 18.35
C LYS A 72 5.24 -18.41 18.31
N GLU A 73 3.97 -18.04 18.47
CA GLU A 73 2.86 -18.99 18.46
C GLU A 73 2.62 -19.57 17.05
N GLN A 74 2.73 -18.77 15.99
CA GLN A 74 2.47 -19.21 14.61
C GLN A 74 3.68 -19.87 13.93
N TYR A 75 4.90 -19.36 14.15
CA TYR A 75 6.10 -19.78 13.42
C TYR A 75 7.14 -20.47 14.31
N GLY A 76 7.00 -20.42 15.64
CA GLY A 76 7.98 -20.99 16.57
C GLY A 76 9.23 -20.13 16.80
N PHE A 77 9.36 -18.99 16.12
CA PHE A 77 10.47 -18.05 16.26
C PHE A 77 10.02 -16.60 16.02
N GLU A 78 10.87 -15.64 16.39
CA GLU A 78 10.64 -14.21 16.13
C GLU A 78 11.04 -13.88 14.69
N SER A 79 10.07 -13.49 13.85
CA SER A 79 10.31 -12.99 12.50
C SER A 79 9.98 -11.50 12.44
N ASN A 80 10.95 -10.67 12.04
CA ASN A 80 10.77 -9.21 11.98
C ASN A 80 9.71 -8.79 10.96
N ASP A 81 9.63 -9.47 9.82
CA ASP A 81 8.64 -9.17 8.78
C ASP A 81 7.23 -9.51 9.27
N ALA A 82 7.07 -10.65 9.94
CA ALA A 82 5.80 -11.04 10.55
C ALA A 82 5.42 -10.15 11.75
N ILE A 83 6.39 -9.69 12.54
CA ILE A 83 6.15 -8.68 13.58
C ILE A 83 5.66 -7.38 12.93
N THR A 84 6.31 -6.93 11.86
CA THR A 84 5.96 -5.70 11.14
C THR A 84 4.57 -5.81 10.53
N ALA A 85 4.26 -6.91 9.85
CA ALA A 85 2.94 -7.21 9.30
C ALA A 85 1.85 -7.23 10.38
N HIS A 86 2.14 -7.82 11.54
CA HIS A 86 1.21 -7.85 12.67
C HIS A 86 0.91 -6.44 13.19
N ILE A 87 1.95 -5.63 13.45
CA ILE A 87 1.74 -4.26 13.90
C ILE A 87 1.01 -3.44 12.82
N ALA A 88 1.39 -3.61 11.54
CA ALA A 88 0.75 -2.93 10.41
C ALA A 88 -0.75 -3.23 10.35
N SER A 89 -1.15 -4.50 10.48
CA SER A 89 -2.58 -4.89 10.53
C SER A 89 -3.33 -4.27 11.72
N SER A 90 -2.62 -3.87 12.78
CA SER A 90 -3.23 -3.36 14.01
C SER A 90 -3.35 -1.83 14.04
N ILE A 91 -2.49 -1.11 13.30
CA ILE A 91 -2.35 0.35 13.43
C ILE A 91 -2.36 1.10 12.11
N LEU A 92 -2.40 0.38 10.98
CA LEU A 92 -2.53 0.96 9.66
C LEU A 92 -3.88 0.59 9.05
N VAL A 93 -4.37 1.48 8.20
CA VAL A 93 -5.40 1.18 7.21
C VAL A 93 -4.76 1.30 5.83
N PHE A 94 -5.28 0.51 4.90
CA PHE A 94 -4.84 0.46 3.52
C PHE A 94 -5.98 0.92 2.62
N GLY A 95 -5.64 1.52 1.49
CA GLY A 95 -6.63 2.09 0.58
C GLY A 95 -6.10 2.29 -0.83
N GLU A 96 -6.97 2.87 -1.65
CA GLU A 96 -6.65 3.29 -3.01
C GLU A 96 -6.18 4.76 -2.99
N ARG A 97 -5.04 5.03 -3.62
CA ARG A 97 -4.54 6.39 -3.87
C ARG A 97 -5.53 7.17 -4.73
N ILE A 98 -5.79 8.41 -4.33
CA ILE A 98 -6.59 9.37 -5.10
C ILE A 98 -5.90 10.73 -5.11
N GLU A 99 -6.32 11.59 -6.04
CA GLU A 99 -5.90 12.99 -6.09
C GLU A 99 -4.38 13.22 -6.18
N GLU A 100 -3.64 12.22 -6.69
CA GLU A 100 -2.20 12.33 -6.94
C GLU A 100 -1.94 13.48 -7.93
N LYS A 101 -1.23 14.51 -7.47
CA LYS A 101 -0.78 15.61 -8.32
C LYS A 101 0.72 15.81 -8.18
N ARG A 102 1.35 16.22 -9.28
CA ARG A 102 2.76 16.55 -9.34
C ARG A 102 2.96 17.94 -9.96
N ASP A 103 4.02 18.63 -9.57
CA ASP A 103 4.41 19.90 -10.19
C ASP A 103 5.16 19.70 -11.52
N GLU A 104 5.58 20.81 -12.13
CA GLU A 104 6.33 20.84 -13.39
C GLU A 104 7.70 20.15 -13.31
N HIS A 105 8.21 19.91 -12.10
CA HIS A 105 9.46 19.19 -11.83
C HIS A 105 9.23 17.73 -11.43
N GLY A 106 7.99 17.24 -11.51
CA GLY A 106 7.61 15.87 -11.15
C GLY A 106 7.48 15.64 -9.65
N LYS A 107 7.57 16.69 -8.82
CA LYS A 107 7.47 16.63 -7.36
C LYS A 107 6.02 16.33 -6.96
N LEU A 108 5.80 15.32 -6.12
CA LEU A 108 4.49 15.07 -5.52
C LEU A 108 4.01 16.29 -4.71
N THR A 109 2.84 16.83 -5.05
CA THR A 109 2.24 18.03 -4.42
C THR A 109 0.89 17.77 -3.77
N ASN A 110 0.20 16.69 -4.13
CA ASN A 110 -1.02 16.25 -3.47
C ASN A 110 -1.13 14.73 -3.52
N LEU A 111 -1.66 14.15 -2.45
CA LEU A 111 -1.94 12.72 -2.36
C LEU A 111 -3.07 12.50 -1.35
N GLY A 112 -4.09 11.77 -1.76
CA GLY A 112 -5.19 11.31 -0.92
C GLY A 112 -5.33 9.81 -0.93
N MET A 113 -6.22 9.31 -0.08
CA MET A 113 -6.56 7.89 0.01
C MET A 113 -8.07 7.74 0.19
N LYS A 114 -8.66 6.74 -0.47
CA LYS A 114 -10.05 6.31 -0.27
C LYS A 114 -10.11 4.82 0.05
N GLY A 115 -11.25 4.38 0.58
CA GLY A 115 -11.50 2.95 0.80
C GLY A 115 -10.61 2.36 1.88
N GLU A 116 -10.55 3.01 3.04
CA GLU A 116 -9.74 2.58 4.18
C GLU A 116 -10.21 1.23 4.72
N VAL A 117 -9.35 0.22 4.65
CA VAL A 117 -9.61 -1.13 5.16
C VAL A 117 -8.41 -1.65 5.95
N VAL A 118 -8.68 -2.51 6.93
CA VAL A 118 -7.65 -3.25 7.66
C VAL A 118 -7.37 -4.56 6.92
N ILE A 119 -6.09 -4.80 6.61
CA ILE A 119 -5.66 -6.02 5.92
C ILE A 119 -5.19 -7.06 6.96
N PRO A 120 -5.59 -8.35 6.82
CA PRO A 120 -5.09 -9.43 7.67
C PRO A 120 -3.56 -9.60 7.60
N VAL A 121 -2.96 -10.07 8.70
CA VAL A 121 -1.51 -10.30 8.83
C VAL A 121 -0.97 -11.18 7.72
N ASP A 122 -1.65 -12.29 7.40
CA ASP A 122 -1.18 -13.26 6.40
C ASP A 122 -1.00 -12.65 5.01
N MET A 123 -1.78 -11.64 4.66
CA MET A 123 -1.62 -10.95 3.37
C MET A 123 -0.43 -9.99 3.40
N LEU A 124 -0.19 -9.34 4.54
CA LEU A 124 0.91 -8.40 4.71
C LEU A 124 2.27 -9.09 4.81
N ILE A 125 2.33 -10.33 5.33
CA ILE A 125 3.58 -11.12 5.42
C ILE A 125 4.17 -11.44 4.05
N ASN A 126 3.35 -11.48 3.00
CA ASN A 126 3.80 -11.80 1.65
C ASN A 126 4.33 -10.58 0.88
N LEU A 127 4.36 -9.40 1.51
CA LEU A 127 4.91 -8.20 0.89
C LEU A 127 6.44 -8.32 0.73
N PRO A 128 7.01 -7.66 -0.29
CA PRO A 128 8.46 -7.54 -0.39
C PRO A 128 9.05 -6.85 0.84
N TYR A 129 10.28 -7.23 1.19
CA TYR A 129 11.02 -6.67 2.33
C TYR A 129 11.09 -5.13 2.32
N GLU A 130 11.20 -4.51 1.13
CA GLU A 130 11.21 -3.05 0.98
C GLU A 130 9.90 -2.39 1.46
N GLU A 131 8.76 -3.04 1.24
CA GLU A 131 7.47 -2.55 1.73
C GLU A 131 7.40 -2.65 3.26
N HIS A 132 7.95 -3.73 3.84
CA HIS A 132 8.03 -3.84 5.31
C HIS A 132 8.84 -2.70 5.91
N ILE A 133 9.96 -2.29 5.28
CA ILE A 133 10.74 -1.14 5.72
C ILE A 133 9.91 0.14 5.66
N ASN A 134 9.22 0.39 4.54
CA ASN A 134 8.41 1.60 4.36
C ASN A 134 7.26 1.68 5.38
N LEU A 135 6.55 0.56 5.57
CA LEU A 135 5.49 0.45 6.57
C LEU A 135 6.03 0.64 7.98
N ALA A 136 7.18 0.04 8.32
CA ALA A 136 7.83 0.26 9.62
C ALA A 136 8.18 1.73 9.84
N HIS A 137 8.62 2.43 8.80
CA HIS A 137 8.92 3.86 8.87
C HIS A 137 7.66 4.69 9.12
N LEU A 138 6.57 4.42 8.40
CA LEU A 138 5.27 5.06 8.61
C LEU A 138 4.78 4.83 10.06
N MET A 139 4.91 3.60 10.56
CA MET A 139 4.51 3.24 11.92
C MET A 139 5.33 3.96 13.00
N GLY A 140 6.63 4.16 12.77
CA GLY A 140 7.57 4.80 13.69
C GLY A 140 7.56 6.34 13.71
N LYS A 141 6.86 7.01 12.79
CA LYS A 141 6.80 8.48 12.70
C LYS A 141 6.30 9.11 14.02
N SER A 142 6.95 10.16 14.54
CA SER A 142 6.51 10.79 15.81
C SER A 142 5.42 11.84 15.63
#